data_AF-A0A1X0WYW0-F1
#
_entry.id   AF-A0A1X0WYW0-F1
#
_cell.length_a   1.000
_cell.length_b   1.000
_cell.length_c   1.000
_cell.angle_alpha   90.00
_cell.angle_beta   90.00
_cell.angle_gamma   90.00
#
_symmetry.space_group_name_H-M   'P 1'
#
loop_
_entity.id
_entity.type
_entity.pdbx_description
1 polymer ?
#
loop_
_entity_poly.entity_id
_entity_poly.type
_entity_poly.pdbx_seq_one_letter_code
_entity_poly.pdbx_strand_id
1 'polypeptide(L)'
;MKKIKWSLILGLPPLLMPILVILILASAMAGGSIVGNSSNQNGVTYSEHWSNGDAYTHNLLVHRYGIKASQLDGFLKTLGINYDSSRINGEKLLEWEAKSNLDVRAILAIALNESSLGTAGVATNSGANMFGYGAFDSNPENANNFNDEVAVVALTQQTIIGNKNQTFKIQDDKAKKLASGTLNTAVDGGVYFTDTSGSGKRRAETMQKLDTYIDENGGTPKPPKQTTGKTRDGGGVTSSDIPEGYSLTQAIDTTNYIASSYPWGQCTWFVYNRGKEVGVNFDPYMGNGNQWMEKPGYTTTNTPTEHSALSFSSSQAGADPVYGHVAFVEQVKSDGSILISESNYKGLGIISYRTFDAETAKQFTYVIGK
;
A
#
# COMPACT_ATOMS: atom_id res chain seq x y z
N MET A 1 -28.96 -20.75 54.26
CA MET A 1 -27.77 -20.47 53.42
C MET A 1 -27.29 -21.80 52.85
N LYS A 2 -27.59 -22.10 51.58
CA LYS A 2 -27.24 -23.38 50.92
C LYS A 2 -26.08 -23.15 49.95
N LYS A 3 -25.10 -24.07 50.03
CA LYS A 3 -23.83 -24.19 49.28
C LYS A 3 -24.06 -24.39 47.77
N ILE A 4 -22.98 -24.22 46.98
CA ILE A 4 -22.53 -24.98 45.77
C ILE A 4 -21.67 -24.02 44.92
N LYS A 5 -20.57 -24.34 44.21
CA LYS A 5 -19.50 -25.37 44.15
C LYS A 5 -18.49 -24.80 43.13
N TRP A 6 -17.19 -24.99 43.35
CA TRP A 6 -16.16 -24.80 42.29
C TRP A 6 -16.27 -25.91 41.23
N SER A 7 -15.89 -25.60 39.99
CA SER A 7 -15.50 -26.61 38.99
C SER A 7 -14.37 -26.07 38.12
N LEU A 8 -13.19 -26.70 38.27
CA LEU A 8 -12.07 -26.71 37.32
C LEU A 8 -12.47 -27.47 36.05
N ILE A 9 -12.01 -26.99 34.88
CA ILE A 9 -11.68 -27.80 33.69
C ILE A 9 -10.42 -27.14 33.10
N LEU A 10 -9.20 -27.65 33.38
CA LEU A 10 -8.42 -28.61 32.57
C LEU A 10 -8.13 -28.13 31.13
N GLY A 11 -6.84 -27.92 30.84
CA GLY A 11 -6.33 -27.48 29.53
C GLY A 11 -5.97 -28.60 28.55
N LEU A 12 -5.32 -28.14 27.45
CA LEU A 12 -4.69 -28.82 26.29
C LEU A 12 -5.51 -28.77 24.98
N PRO A 13 -4.87 -28.78 23.78
CA PRO A 13 -3.53 -28.33 23.34
C PRO A 13 -3.62 -27.47 22.02
N PRO A 14 -2.52 -27.01 21.37
CA PRO A 14 -2.60 -26.12 20.22
C PRO A 14 -3.00 -26.91 18.96
N LEU A 15 -4.10 -26.53 18.30
CA LEU A 15 -4.56 -27.23 17.11
C LEU A 15 -3.86 -26.71 15.85
N LEU A 16 -2.94 -27.54 15.38
CA LEU A 16 -2.35 -27.67 14.05
C LEU A 16 -3.22 -27.13 12.89
N MET A 17 -2.59 -26.36 11.99
CA MET A 17 -3.06 -26.11 10.63
C MET A 17 -3.35 -27.43 9.89
N PRO A 18 -4.53 -27.59 9.25
CA PRO A 18 -4.74 -28.61 8.24
C PRO A 18 -4.44 -28.11 6.82
N ILE A 19 -3.89 -29.05 6.07
CA ILE A 19 -3.37 -29.00 4.71
C ILE A 19 -4.50 -28.80 3.66
N LEU A 20 -4.16 -27.95 2.69
CA LEU A 20 -4.59 -27.84 1.30
C LEU A 20 -5.48 -28.99 0.73
N VAL A 21 -6.67 -28.62 0.21
CA VAL A 21 -7.30 -29.32 -0.92
C VAL A 21 -7.86 -28.27 -1.89
N ILE A 22 -7.27 -28.23 -3.09
CA ILE A 22 -7.62 -27.38 -4.22
C ILE A 22 -8.80 -28.02 -4.97
N LEU A 23 -9.86 -27.26 -5.21
CA LEU A 23 -10.88 -27.57 -6.22
C LEU A 23 -11.22 -26.28 -6.98
N ILE A 24 -10.72 -26.24 -8.21
CA ILE A 24 -10.93 -25.19 -9.21
C ILE A 24 -12.31 -25.41 -9.83
N LEU A 25 -13.15 -24.38 -9.87
CA LEU A 25 -14.24 -24.28 -10.84
C LEU A 25 -14.43 -22.81 -11.21
N ALA A 26 -14.07 -22.51 -12.46
CA ALA A 26 -14.23 -21.21 -13.10
C ALA A 26 -15.68 -20.99 -13.54
N SER A 27 -16.17 -19.77 -13.35
CA SER A 27 -17.24 -19.23 -14.20
C SER A 27 -17.12 -17.71 -14.23
N ALA A 28 -16.76 -17.22 -15.42
CA ALA A 28 -16.77 -15.83 -15.82
C ALA A 28 -18.20 -15.27 -15.82
N MET A 29 -18.38 -14.03 -15.36
CA MET A 29 -19.38 -13.12 -15.90
C MET A 29 -18.83 -11.70 -15.90
N ALA A 30 -18.73 -11.17 -17.12
CA ALA A 30 -18.37 -9.80 -17.43
C ALA A 30 -19.48 -8.84 -16.99
N GLY A 31 -19.08 -7.71 -16.40
CA GLY A 31 -19.91 -6.52 -16.21
C GLY A 31 -18.97 -5.32 -16.22
N GLY A 32 -19.04 -4.50 -17.27
CA GLY A 32 -18.16 -3.36 -17.47
C GLY A 32 -18.37 -2.29 -16.40
N SER A 33 -17.28 -1.87 -15.77
CA SER A 33 -17.22 -0.73 -14.85
C SER A 33 -16.40 0.37 -15.49
N ILE A 34 -16.93 1.59 -15.43
CA ILE A 34 -16.34 2.82 -15.96
C ILE A 34 -15.04 3.10 -15.18
N VAL A 35 -13.90 3.10 -15.89
CA VAL A 35 -12.56 3.23 -15.32
C VAL A 35 -12.32 4.68 -14.87
N GLY A 36 -12.13 4.89 -13.57
CA GLY A 36 -11.62 6.13 -13.01
C GLY A 36 -10.17 6.36 -13.43
N ASN A 37 -9.88 7.54 -13.97
CA ASN A 37 -8.60 7.84 -14.58
C ASN A 37 -7.55 8.16 -13.49
N SER A 38 -6.83 7.15 -13.01
CA SER A 38 -5.80 7.30 -11.99
C SER A 38 -4.42 7.64 -12.58
N SER A 39 -3.65 8.54 -11.94
CA SER A 39 -2.31 8.96 -12.39
C SER A 39 -1.26 8.70 -11.31
N ASN A 40 -0.09 8.17 -11.66
CA ASN A 40 0.99 7.83 -10.72
C ASN A 40 2.05 8.96 -10.65
N GLN A 41 2.38 9.43 -9.44
CA GLN A 41 3.49 10.36 -9.14
C GLN A 41 4.19 9.95 -7.84
N ASN A 42 5.51 9.82 -7.82
CA ASN A 42 6.36 9.36 -6.71
C ASN A 42 5.93 8.02 -6.08
N GLY A 43 5.35 7.10 -6.87
CA GLY A 43 4.79 5.84 -6.36
C GLY A 43 3.42 5.99 -5.68
N VAL A 44 2.87 7.20 -5.65
CA VAL A 44 1.54 7.53 -5.15
C VAL A 44 0.57 7.57 -6.33
N THR A 45 -0.51 6.80 -6.22
CA THR A 45 -1.58 6.82 -7.24
C THR A 45 -2.57 7.90 -6.87
N TYR A 46 -2.96 8.73 -7.83
CA TYR A 46 -3.94 9.80 -7.63
C TYR A 46 -5.21 9.55 -8.42
N SER A 47 -6.35 9.99 -7.89
CA SER A 47 -7.62 10.10 -8.58
C SER A 47 -8.19 11.51 -8.37
N GLU A 48 -9.05 11.98 -9.28
CA GLU A 48 -9.71 13.28 -9.10
C GLU A 48 -10.63 13.28 -7.87
N HIS A 49 -11.40 12.21 -7.70
CA HIS A 49 -12.24 11.98 -6.52
C HIS A 49 -12.03 10.56 -5.97
N TRP A 50 -12.42 9.55 -6.75
CA TRP A 50 -12.38 8.15 -6.31
C TRP A 50 -11.70 7.26 -7.35
N SER A 51 -10.86 6.33 -6.91
CA SER A 51 -10.26 5.27 -7.72
C SER A 51 -11.28 4.29 -8.33
N ASN A 52 -12.40 4.04 -7.66
CA ASN A 52 -13.43 3.15 -8.16
C ASN A 52 -14.79 3.54 -7.60
N GLY A 53 -15.70 4.01 -8.47
CA GLY A 53 -17.09 4.28 -8.12
C GLY A 53 -17.27 5.45 -7.13
N ASP A 54 -17.26 5.13 -5.84
CA ASP A 54 -17.57 6.04 -4.74
C ASP A 54 -16.57 5.92 -3.57
N ALA A 55 -16.78 6.70 -2.51
CA ALA A 55 -15.96 6.68 -1.30
C ALA A 55 -15.93 5.30 -0.58
N TYR A 56 -16.94 4.45 -0.76
CA TYR A 56 -17.05 3.16 -0.07
C TYR A 56 -16.22 2.07 -0.78
N THR A 57 -16.15 2.13 -2.10
CA THR A 57 -15.31 1.26 -2.94
C THR A 57 -13.94 1.84 -3.26
N HIS A 58 -13.65 3.06 -2.80
CA HIS A 58 -12.37 3.72 -2.96
C HIS A 58 -11.22 2.89 -2.36
N ASN A 59 -10.17 2.66 -3.16
CA ASN A 59 -8.90 2.16 -2.66
C ASN A 59 -8.22 3.25 -1.83
N LEU A 60 -8.05 2.99 -0.53
CA LEU A 60 -7.53 3.92 0.47
C LEU A 60 -6.05 4.30 0.26
N LEU A 61 -5.34 3.61 -0.65
CA LEU A 61 -3.96 3.94 -1.07
C LEU A 61 -3.92 4.81 -2.33
N VAL A 62 -5.08 5.24 -2.84
CA VAL A 62 -5.19 6.21 -3.93
C VAL A 62 -5.57 7.56 -3.34
N HIS A 63 -4.87 8.61 -3.76
CA HIS A 63 -4.94 9.91 -3.14
C HIS A 63 -5.70 10.89 -4.02
N ARG A 64 -6.20 11.97 -3.42
CA ARG A 64 -6.67 13.12 -4.19
C ARG A 64 -5.56 14.18 -4.22
N TYR A 65 -5.14 14.54 -5.43
CA TYR A 65 -3.96 15.38 -5.61
C TYR A 65 -4.19 16.82 -5.11
N GLY A 66 -3.22 17.38 -4.39
CA GLY A 66 -3.19 18.81 -4.08
C GLY A 66 -4.19 19.29 -3.04
N ILE A 67 -4.65 18.41 -2.14
CA ILE A 67 -5.40 18.82 -0.93
C ILE A 67 -4.51 19.74 -0.08
N LYS A 68 -5.08 20.85 0.41
CA LYS A 68 -4.38 21.83 1.25
C LYS A 68 -4.71 21.64 2.72
N ALA A 69 -3.74 21.90 3.60
CA ALA A 69 -3.94 21.88 5.06
C ALA A 69 -5.13 22.75 5.48
N SER A 70 -5.28 23.95 4.89
CA SER A 70 -6.39 24.86 5.21
C SER A 70 -7.77 24.31 4.85
N GLN A 71 -7.89 23.44 3.85
CA GLN A 71 -9.15 22.76 3.51
C GLN A 71 -9.50 21.72 4.59
N LEU A 72 -8.50 20.97 5.06
CA LEU A 72 -8.67 20.01 6.16
C LEU A 72 -9.02 20.71 7.47
N ASP A 73 -8.32 21.80 7.83
CA ASP A 73 -8.62 22.61 9.01
C ASP A 73 -10.04 23.20 8.95
N GLY A 74 -10.44 23.66 7.76
CA GLY A 74 -11.79 24.14 7.51
C GLY A 74 -12.82 23.06 7.78
N PHE A 75 -12.63 21.87 7.22
CA PHE A 75 -13.53 20.74 7.42
C PHE A 75 -13.61 20.32 8.89
N LEU A 76 -12.47 20.20 9.59
CA LEU A 76 -12.42 19.84 11.01
C LEU A 76 -13.26 20.80 11.88
N LYS A 77 -13.25 22.11 11.57
CA LYS A 77 -14.09 23.10 12.27
C LYS A 77 -15.58 22.88 12.04
N THR A 78 -15.99 22.39 10.87
CA THR A 78 -17.41 22.10 10.59
C THR A 78 -17.98 20.97 11.44
N LEU A 79 -17.12 20.12 11.99
CA LEU A 79 -17.54 18.98 12.82
C LEU A 79 -18.08 19.41 14.20
N GLY A 80 -17.74 20.62 14.66
CA GLY A 80 -18.19 21.12 15.96
C GLY A 80 -17.61 20.36 17.17
N ILE A 81 -16.55 19.58 16.97
CA ILE A 81 -15.88 18.79 18.02
C ILE A 81 -14.78 19.65 18.65
N ASN A 82 -14.71 19.66 19.99
CA ASN A 82 -13.61 20.30 20.72
C ASN A 82 -12.41 19.33 20.81
N TYR A 83 -11.59 19.29 19.76
CA TYR A 83 -10.37 18.46 19.68
C TYR A 83 -9.11 19.28 19.98
N ASP A 84 -8.01 18.59 20.31
CA ASP A 84 -6.70 19.23 20.47
C ASP A 84 -6.09 19.53 19.09
N SER A 85 -6.11 20.81 18.69
CA SER A 85 -5.58 21.25 17.40
C SER A 85 -4.06 21.15 17.28
N SER A 86 -3.34 20.99 18.41
CA SER A 86 -1.91 20.68 18.38
C SER A 86 -1.66 19.21 18.04
N ARG A 87 -2.65 18.35 18.27
CA ARG A 87 -2.59 16.90 18.03
C ARG A 87 -3.08 16.51 16.64
N ILE A 88 -4.17 17.09 16.16
CA ILE A 88 -4.71 16.88 14.81
C ILE A 88 -5.06 18.22 14.16
N ASN A 89 -4.53 18.43 12.97
CA ASN A 89 -4.79 19.59 12.11
C ASN A 89 -4.41 19.21 10.66
N GLY A 90 -4.66 20.11 9.72
CA GLY A 90 -4.42 19.88 8.30
C GLY A 90 -2.96 19.58 7.96
N GLU A 91 -2.00 20.21 8.63
CA GLU A 91 -0.57 19.94 8.41
C GLU A 91 -0.21 18.52 8.85
N LYS A 92 -0.62 18.13 10.06
CA LYS A 92 -0.38 16.77 10.59
C LYS A 92 -1.06 15.69 9.77
N LEU A 93 -2.27 15.95 9.29
CA LEU A 93 -2.99 15.02 8.42
C LEU A 93 -2.25 14.76 7.11
N LEU A 94 -1.71 15.81 6.47
CA LEU A 94 -0.90 15.68 5.26
C LEU A 94 0.48 15.05 5.54
N GLU A 95 1.08 15.34 6.69
CA GLU A 95 2.32 14.67 7.14
C GLU A 95 2.09 13.16 7.32
N TRP A 96 0.97 12.78 7.95
CA TRP A 96 0.59 11.38 8.12
C TRP A 96 0.25 10.70 6.80
N GLU A 97 -0.40 11.38 5.86
CA GLU A 97 -0.60 10.87 4.49
C GLU A 97 0.75 10.56 3.82
N ALA A 98 1.70 11.51 3.87
CA ALA A 98 3.02 11.33 3.28
C ALA A 98 3.83 10.19 3.92
N LYS A 99 3.73 10.00 5.24
CA LYS A 99 4.45 8.94 5.97
C LYS A 99 3.82 7.57 5.83
N SER A 100 2.49 7.50 5.81
CA SER A 100 1.74 6.23 5.82
C SER A 100 1.37 5.74 4.43
N ASN A 101 1.30 6.64 3.44
CA ASN A 101 0.72 6.40 2.12
C ASN A 101 -0.77 5.98 2.18
N LEU A 102 -1.49 6.50 3.17
CA LEU A 102 -2.94 6.38 3.29
C LEU A 102 -3.59 7.71 2.91
N ASP A 103 -4.64 7.67 2.09
CA ASP A 103 -5.40 8.87 1.70
C ASP A 103 -5.77 9.69 2.94
N VAL A 104 -5.42 10.98 2.93
CA VAL A 104 -5.69 11.91 4.03
C VAL A 104 -7.17 11.95 4.41
N ARG A 105 -8.07 11.75 3.44
CA ARG A 105 -9.51 11.67 3.67
C ARG A 105 -9.87 10.43 4.49
N ALA A 106 -9.20 9.31 4.24
CA ALA A 106 -9.36 8.08 5.00
C ALA A 106 -8.76 8.21 6.41
N ILE A 107 -7.59 8.83 6.56
CA ILE A 107 -6.97 9.11 7.87
C ILE A 107 -7.94 9.89 8.76
N LEU A 108 -8.49 10.99 8.25
CA LEU A 108 -9.47 11.81 9.00
C LEU A 108 -10.73 11.01 9.32
N ALA A 109 -11.28 10.25 8.35
CA ALA A 109 -12.47 9.45 8.57
C ALA A 109 -12.29 8.39 9.65
N ILE A 110 -11.13 7.72 9.69
CA ILE A 110 -10.78 6.75 10.72
C ILE A 110 -10.66 7.45 12.08
N ALA A 111 -9.86 8.52 12.19
CA ALA A 111 -9.70 9.26 13.46
C ALA A 111 -11.04 9.76 14.03
N LEU A 112 -11.93 10.25 13.17
CA LEU A 112 -13.25 10.71 13.56
C LEU A 112 -14.13 9.58 14.09
N ASN A 113 -14.20 8.45 13.37
CA ASN A 113 -15.08 7.35 13.73
C ASN A 113 -14.56 6.48 14.87
N GLU A 114 -13.23 6.37 15.03
CA GLU A 114 -12.61 5.56 16.09
C GLU A 114 -12.66 6.25 17.45
N SER A 115 -12.43 7.56 17.49
CA SER A 115 -12.19 8.25 18.76
C SER A 115 -12.70 9.68 18.80
N SER A 116 -13.53 10.10 17.85
CA SER A 116 -13.97 11.48 17.74
C SER A 116 -12.77 12.43 17.73
N LEU A 117 -11.77 12.14 16.88
CA LEU A 117 -10.52 12.91 16.75
C LEU A 117 -9.66 12.91 18.04
N GLY A 118 -9.62 11.77 18.74
CA GLY A 118 -8.83 11.61 19.97
C GLY A 118 -9.51 12.13 21.24
N THR A 119 -10.81 12.46 21.19
CA THR A 119 -11.56 13.03 22.33
C THR A 119 -12.39 12.00 23.09
N ALA A 120 -12.43 10.75 22.63
CA ALA A 120 -13.23 9.69 23.22
C ALA A 120 -12.44 8.38 23.41
N GLY A 121 -12.89 7.59 24.38
CA GLY A 121 -12.32 6.26 24.69
C GLY A 121 -10.87 6.33 25.14
N VAL A 122 -10.10 5.27 24.86
CA VAL A 122 -8.67 5.20 25.25
C VAL A 122 -7.83 6.29 24.59
N ALA A 123 -8.27 6.85 23.46
CA ALA A 123 -7.52 7.91 22.78
C ALA A 123 -7.39 9.19 23.62
N THR A 124 -8.15 9.36 24.71
CA THR A 124 -7.95 10.47 25.66
C THR A 124 -6.72 10.29 26.55
N ASN A 125 -6.17 9.08 26.62
CA ASN A 125 -5.00 8.78 27.45
C ASN A 125 -3.73 9.34 26.81
N SER A 126 -2.80 9.80 27.65
CA SER A 126 -1.50 10.28 27.18
C SER A 126 -0.74 9.15 26.48
N GLY A 127 -0.31 9.39 25.24
CA GLY A 127 0.42 8.42 24.42
C GLY A 127 -0.46 7.46 23.61
N ALA A 128 -1.77 7.36 23.88
CA ALA A 128 -2.69 6.60 23.06
C ALA A 128 -2.90 7.26 21.69
N ASN A 129 -3.10 6.46 20.63
CA ASN A 129 -3.45 6.99 19.32
C ASN A 129 -4.96 7.13 19.09
N MET A 130 -5.33 8.00 18.16
CA MET A 130 -6.73 8.26 17.76
C MET A 130 -7.32 7.24 16.78
N PHE A 131 -6.56 6.24 16.35
CA PHE A 131 -6.94 5.31 15.28
C PHE A 131 -7.37 3.92 15.79
N GLY A 132 -7.46 3.75 17.12
CA GLY A 132 -7.76 2.46 17.75
C GLY A 132 -6.66 1.41 17.54
N TYR A 133 -5.50 1.79 17.00
CA TYR A 133 -4.43 0.85 16.70
C TYR A 133 -3.80 0.34 17.99
N GLY A 134 -3.72 -0.99 18.12
CA GLY A 134 -3.20 -1.64 19.32
C GLY A 134 -4.17 -1.65 20.50
N ALA A 135 -5.38 -1.09 20.38
CA ALA A 135 -6.42 -1.25 21.39
C ALA A 135 -7.14 -2.58 21.18
N PHE A 136 -6.94 -3.54 22.09
CA PHE A 136 -7.65 -4.82 22.08
C PHE A 136 -8.75 -4.82 23.13
N ASP A 137 -9.88 -5.50 22.92
CA ASP A 137 -10.94 -5.62 23.93
C ASP A 137 -10.42 -6.15 25.28
N SER A 138 -9.44 -7.06 25.23
CA SER A 138 -8.80 -7.63 26.42
C SER A 138 -7.71 -6.74 27.02
N ASN A 139 -7.18 -5.76 26.27
CA ASN A 139 -6.12 -4.86 26.71
C ASN A 139 -6.16 -3.54 25.90
N PRO A 140 -7.13 -2.66 26.17
CA PRO A 140 -7.35 -1.49 25.34
C PRO A 140 -6.24 -0.43 25.56
N GLU A 141 -5.62 -0.42 26.73
CA GLU A 141 -4.47 0.45 27.09
C GLU A 141 -3.19 0.14 26.30
N ASN A 142 -3.12 -0.98 25.58
CA ASN A 142 -1.98 -1.25 24.71
C ASN A 142 -1.83 -0.21 23.58
N ALA A 143 -2.89 0.54 23.28
CA ALA A 143 -2.81 1.71 22.40
C ALA A 143 -1.81 2.78 22.90
N ASN A 144 -1.52 2.88 24.20
CA ASN A 144 -0.56 3.85 24.76
C ASN A 144 0.88 3.63 24.29
N ASN A 145 1.19 2.46 23.72
CA ASN A 145 2.51 2.13 23.19
C ASN A 145 2.74 2.69 21.77
N PHE A 146 1.71 3.27 21.16
CA PHE A 146 1.74 3.76 19.79
C PHE A 146 1.14 5.17 19.74
N ASN A 147 1.99 6.19 19.57
CA ASN A 147 1.51 7.54 19.30
C ASN A 147 0.81 7.61 17.93
N ASP A 148 0.14 8.73 17.64
CA ASP A 148 -0.67 8.88 16.41
C ASP A 148 0.13 8.60 15.12
N GLU A 149 1.35 9.12 15.02
CA GLU A 149 2.20 8.94 13.84
C GLU A 149 2.64 7.48 13.65
N VAL A 150 3.11 6.83 14.71
CA VAL A 150 3.51 5.42 14.66
C VAL A 150 2.29 4.55 14.35
N ALA A 151 1.14 4.88 14.94
CA ALA A 151 -0.10 4.14 14.77
C ALA A 151 -0.64 4.23 13.34
N VAL A 152 -0.70 5.41 12.70
CA VAL A 152 -1.24 5.54 11.34
C VAL A 152 -0.36 4.81 10.31
N VAL A 153 0.97 4.86 10.47
CA VAL A 153 1.90 4.11 9.63
C VAL A 153 1.70 2.61 9.86
N ALA A 154 1.70 2.14 11.10
CA ALA A 154 1.55 0.71 11.41
C ALA A 154 0.17 0.16 11.00
N LEU A 155 -0.90 0.93 11.20
CA LEU A 155 -2.25 0.62 10.72
C LEU A 155 -2.25 0.45 9.20
N THR A 156 -1.61 1.35 8.46
CA THR A 156 -1.58 1.26 7.00
C THR A 156 -0.82 0.02 6.54
N GLN A 157 0.35 -0.24 7.13
CA GLN A 157 1.19 -1.37 6.75
C GLN A 157 0.58 -2.73 7.13
N GLN A 158 0.12 -2.87 8.36
CA GLN A 158 -0.35 -4.16 8.86
C GLN A 158 -1.82 -4.41 8.53
N THR A 159 -2.67 -3.42 8.79
CA THR A 159 -4.12 -3.58 8.69
C THR A 159 -4.62 -3.34 7.27
N ILE A 160 -4.24 -2.23 6.64
CA ILE A 160 -4.75 -1.89 5.31
C ILE A 160 -4.08 -2.75 4.24
N ILE A 161 -2.74 -2.86 4.27
CA ILE A 161 -1.98 -3.60 3.26
C ILE A 161 -1.86 -5.08 3.64
N GLY A 162 -1.19 -5.39 4.76
CA GLY A 162 -0.88 -6.77 5.16
C GLY A 162 -2.13 -7.65 5.30
N ASN A 163 -3.19 -7.09 5.88
CA ASN A 163 -4.47 -7.75 6.06
C ASN A 163 -5.47 -7.48 4.92
N LYS A 164 -5.05 -6.87 3.81
CA LYS A 164 -5.86 -6.64 2.60
C LYS A 164 -7.17 -5.86 2.83
N ASN A 165 -7.15 -4.82 3.64
CA ASN A 165 -8.31 -3.97 3.96
C ASN A 165 -8.34 -2.67 3.14
N GLN A 166 -7.98 -2.74 1.85
CA GLN A 166 -7.74 -1.57 1.01
C GLN A 166 -8.98 -0.73 0.68
N THR A 167 -10.19 -1.16 1.00
CA THR A 167 -11.42 -0.35 0.87
C THR A 167 -12.30 -0.51 2.09
N PHE A 168 -13.12 0.50 2.41
CA PHE A 168 -14.08 0.39 3.50
C PHE A 168 -15.16 -0.67 3.24
N LYS A 169 -15.52 -0.90 1.98
CA LYS A 169 -16.36 -2.03 1.59
C LYS A 169 -15.74 -3.37 1.94
N ILE A 170 -14.46 -3.59 1.61
CA ILE A 170 -13.76 -4.84 1.95
C ILE A 170 -13.73 -5.05 3.46
N GLN A 171 -13.53 -3.98 4.24
CA GLN A 171 -13.55 -4.05 5.69
C GLN A 171 -14.90 -4.51 6.24
N ASP A 172 -16.01 -3.91 5.79
CA ASP A 172 -17.37 -4.33 6.17
C ASP A 172 -17.69 -5.76 5.72
N ASP A 173 -17.32 -6.12 4.49
CA ASP A 173 -17.56 -7.47 3.95
C ASP A 173 -16.80 -8.53 4.75
N LYS A 174 -15.59 -8.21 5.21
CA LYS A 174 -14.80 -9.09 6.08
C LYS A 174 -15.37 -9.19 7.48
N ALA A 175 -15.85 -8.09 8.06
CA ALA A 175 -16.54 -8.13 9.35
C ALA A 175 -17.77 -9.05 9.28
N LYS A 176 -18.56 -8.98 8.19
CA LYS A 176 -19.68 -9.88 7.94
C LYS A 176 -19.24 -11.33 7.76
N LYS A 177 -18.20 -11.59 6.95
CA LYS A 177 -17.63 -12.92 6.78
C LYS A 177 -17.15 -13.51 8.10
N LEU A 178 -16.54 -12.70 8.98
CA LEU A 178 -16.10 -13.14 10.30
C LEU A 178 -17.30 -13.52 11.16
N ALA A 179 -18.33 -12.66 11.20
CA ALA A 179 -19.55 -12.91 11.97
C ALA A 179 -20.31 -14.16 11.49
N SER A 180 -20.26 -14.48 10.19
CA SER A 180 -20.83 -15.72 9.62
C SER A 180 -19.90 -16.93 9.68
N GLY A 181 -18.68 -16.80 10.22
CA GLY A 181 -17.70 -17.89 10.30
C GLY A 181 -17.09 -18.30 8.95
N THR A 182 -17.20 -17.46 7.91
CA THR A 182 -16.75 -17.73 6.54
C THR A 182 -15.50 -16.96 6.14
N LEU A 183 -14.91 -16.16 7.04
CA LEU A 183 -13.67 -15.44 6.74
C LEU A 183 -12.49 -16.42 6.64
N ASN A 184 -11.80 -16.43 5.50
CA ASN A 184 -10.56 -17.18 5.35
C ASN A 184 -9.37 -16.24 5.51
N THR A 185 -8.77 -16.19 6.69
CA THR A 185 -7.69 -15.22 6.98
C THR A 185 -6.42 -15.44 6.15
N ALA A 186 -6.18 -16.64 5.61
CA ALA A 186 -5.05 -16.89 4.72
C ALA A 186 -5.26 -16.27 3.33
N VAL A 187 -6.50 -16.21 2.85
CA VAL A 187 -6.85 -15.66 1.54
C VAL A 187 -7.29 -14.21 1.64
N ASP A 188 -8.25 -13.94 2.51
CA ASP A 188 -8.87 -12.64 2.72
C ASP A 188 -7.97 -11.69 3.54
N GLY A 189 -7.12 -12.21 4.42
CA GLY A 189 -6.43 -11.41 5.45
C GLY A 189 -7.30 -11.15 6.68
N GLY A 190 -6.71 -10.57 7.73
CA GLY A 190 -7.43 -10.24 8.97
C GLY A 190 -8.48 -9.12 8.80
N VAL A 191 -9.45 -9.07 9.72
CA VAL A 191 -10.37 -7.94 9.84
C VAL A 191 -9.65 -6.71 10.42
N TYR A 192 -10.10 -5.51 10.06
CA TYR A 192 -9.75 -4.31 10.82
C TYR A 192 -10.65 -4.13 12.05
N PHE A 193 -11.95 -4.33 11.89
CA PHE A 193 -12.95 -4.26 12.95
C PHE A 193 -13.95 -5.40 12.79
N THR A 194 -14.66 -5.72 13.88
CA THR A 194 -15.66 -6.81 13.91
C THR A 194 -17.10 -6.31 13.81
N ASP A 195 -17.32 -4.99 13.94
CA ASP A 195 -18.64 -4.37 13.81
C ASP A 195 -19.27 -4.65 12.43
N THR A 196 -20.51 -5.14 12.45
CA THR A 196 -21.29 -5.43 11.24
C THR A 196 -22.39 -4.39 10.97
N SER A 197 -22.50 -3.35 11.80
CA SER A 197 -23.48 -2.27 11.65
C SER A 197 -23.14 -1.24 10.56
N GLY A 198 -22.03 -1.43 9.85
CA GLY A 198 -21.62 -0.57 8.73
C GLY A 198 -20.62 0.52 9.11
N SER A 199 -19.63 0.19 9.94
CA SER A 199 -18.50 1.08 10.25
C SER A 199 -17.79 1.59 8.98
N GLY A 200 -17.56 0.72 7.99
CA GLY A 200 -16.96 1.12 6.71
C GLY A 200 -17.80 2.16 5.97
N LYS A 201 -19.13 1.98 5.92
CA LYS A 201 -20.04 2.98 5.32
C LYS A 201 -19.97 4.33 6.02
N ARG A 202 -19.97 4.38 7.36
CA ARG A 202 -19.87 5.64 8.11
C ARG A 202 -18.56 6.38 7.82
N ARG A 203 -17.44 5.65 7.71
CA ARG A 203 -16.16 6.26 7.33
C ARG A 203 -16.16 6.74 5.87
N ALA A 204 -16.76 6.00 4.95
CA ALA A 204 -16.93 6.42 3.56
C ALA A 204 -17.82 7.68 3.45
N GLU A 205 -18.86 7.79 4.26
CA GLU A 205 -19.69 9.01 4.35
C GLU A 205 -18.88 10.21 4.83
N THR A 206 -17.98 10.03 5.81
CA THR A 206 -17.04 11.09 6.22
C THR A 206 -16.11 11.49 5.07
N MET A 207 -15.53 10.52 4.36
CA MET A 207 -14.69 10.79 3.18
C MET A 207 -15.46 11.58 2.12
N GLN A 208 -16.70 11.18 1.82
CA GLN A 208 -17.55 11.87 0.85
C GLN A 208 -17.85 13.32 1.26
N LYS A 209 -18.17 13.56 2.54
CA LYS A 209 -18.40 14.91 3.06
C LYS A 209 -17.16 15.79 2.95
N LEU A 210 -15.99 15.24 3.27
CA LEU A 210 -14.73 15.96 3.14
C LEU A 210 -14.40 16.25 1.68
N ASP A 211 -14.62 15.30 0.78
CA ASP A 211 -14.41 15.48 -0.65
C ASP A 211 -15.27 16.62 -1.24
N THR A 212 -16.56 16.63 -0.88
CA THR A 212 -17.48 17.71 -1.23
C THR A 212 -17.05 19.05 -0.62
N TYR A 213 -16.63 19.06 0.65
CA TYR A 213 -16.12 20.27 1.28
C TYR A 213 -14.88 20.82 0.54
N ILE A 214 -13.97 19.94 0.11
CA ILE A 214 -12.78 20.34 -0.67
C ILE A 214 -13.19 21.01 -1.98
N ASP A 215 -14.16 20.44 -2.71
CA ASP A 215 -14.70 21.04 -3.94
C ASP A 215 -15.28 22.43 -3.70
N GLU A 216 -16.10 22.58 -2.67
CA GLU A 216 -16.75 23.84 -2.30
C GLU A 216 -15.74 24.89 -1.80
N ASN A 217 -14.58 24.46 -1.31
CA ASN A 217 -13.55 25.32 -0.73
C ASN A 217 -12.29 25.40 -1.62
N GLY A 218 -12.51 25.66 -2.91
CA GLY A 218 -11.47 25.97 -3.88
C GLY A 218 -10.95 24.77 -4.68
N GLY A 219 -11.50 23.59 -4.45
CA GLY A 219 -11.20 22.36 -5.18
C GLY A 219 -9.72 21.95 -5.10
N THR A 220 -9.35 21.09 -6.03
CA THR A 220 -7.96 20.64 -6.21
C THR A 220 -7.54 20.79 -7.66
N PRO A 221 -6.24 20.97 -7.95
CA PRO A 221 -5.73 20.81 -9.30
C PRO A 221 -6.07 19.42 -9.85
N LYS A 222 -6.17 19.30 -11.17
CA LYS A 222 -6.27 17.98 -11.79
C LYS A 222 -5.04 17.15 -11.39
N PRO A 223 -5.21 15.84 -11.13
CA PRO A 223 -4.07 14.95 -10.92
C PRO A 223 -3.07 15.13 -12.07
N PRO A 224 -1.75 15.12 -11.79
CA PRO A 224 -0.74 15.30 -12.83
C PRO A 224 -0.98 14.29 -13.93
N LYS A 225 -1.24 14.78 -15.16
CA LYS A 225 -1.44 13.88 -16.29
C LYS A 225 -0.18 13.04 -16.46
N GLN A 226 -0.35 11.74 -16.44
CA GLN A 226 0.67 10.83 -16.94
C GLN A 226 0.87 11.18 -18.41
N THR A 227 2.00 11.80 -18.76
CA THR A 227 2.32 12.05 -20.16
C THR A 227 2.51 10.68 -20.78
N THR A 228 1.61 10.20 -21.62
CA THR A 228 1.96 9.13 -22.57
C THR A 228 2.76 9.78 -23.71
N GLY A 229 3.97 10.25 -23.38
CA GLY A 229 4.91 10.83 -24.33
C GLY A 229 5.68 9.69 -25.00
N LYS A 230 5.54 9.56 -26.32
CA LYS A 230 6.29 8.55 -27.09
C LYS A 230 7.79 8.89 -27.06
N THR A 231 8.57 8.20 -26.22
CA THR A 231 10.05 8.23 -26.27
C THR A 231 10.65 6.93 -26.86
N ARG A 232 9.79 6.05 -27.39
CA ARG A 232 10.13 4.81 -28.12
C ARG A 232 9.31 4.75 -29.40
N ASP A 233 9.87 4.21 -30.48
CA ASP A 233 9.08 3.78 -31.64
C ASP A 233 8.04 2.76 -31.17
N GLY A 234 6.75 3.11 -31.30
CA GLY A 234 5.63 2.30 -30.80
C GLY A 234 4.89 2.86 -29.57
N GLY A 235 5.42 3.90 -28.91
CA GLY A 235 4.72 4.63 -27.85
C GLY A 235 4.81 4.02 -26.45
N GLY A 236 5.86 4.38 -25.72
CA GLY A 236 6.03 4.06 -24.30
C GLY A 236 5.21 4.96 -23.36
N VAL A 237 5.09 4.50 -22.12
CA VAL A 237 4.44 5.19 -21.01
C VAL A 237 5.47 6.08 -20.31
N THR A 238 5.17 7.36 -20.09
CA THR A 238 6.02 8.27 -19.27
C THR A 238 5.22 8.84 -18.10
N SER A 239 5.90 9.38 -17.10
CA SER A 239 5.34 10.13 -15.98
C SER A 239 6.40 11.14 -15.55
N SER A 240 6.05 12.12 -14.71
CA SER A 240 7.04 13.08 -14.20
C SER A 240 8.14 12.45 -13.35
N ASP A 241 7.92 11.25 -12.80
CA ASP A 241 8.93 10.53 -12.02
C ASP A 241 9.93 9.78 -12.91
N ILE A 242 9.53 9.50 -14.15
CA ILE A 242 10.39 8.83 -15.12
C ILE A 242 11.34 9.90 -15.68
N PRO A 243 12.67 9.70 -15.58
CA PRO A 243 13.64 10.66 -16.09
C PRO A 243 13.43 10.99 -17.57
N GLU A 244 13.66 12.26 -17.92
CA GLU A 244 13.42 12.77 -19.26
C GLU A 244 14.12 11.92 -20.34
N GLY A 245 13.38 11.67 -21.43
CA GLY A 245 13.87 10.86 -22.54
C GLY A 245 13.87 9.35 -22.29
N TYR A 246 13.32 8.87 -21.17
CA TYR A 246 13.03 7.44 -20.96
C TYR A 246 11.52 7.17 -20.96
N SER A 247 11.12 5.90 -21.08
CA SER A 247 9.73 5.43 -20.93
C SER A 247 9.69 3.98 -20.46
N LEU A 248 8.51 3.57 -19.99
CA LEU A 248 8.18 2.18 -19.74
C LEU A 248 7.44 1.58 -20.94
N THR A 249 7.53 0.26 -21.10
CA THR A 249 6.71 -0.48 -22.07
C THR A 249 5.25 -0.60 -21.63
N GLN A 250 5.01 -0.70 -20.32
CA GLN A 250 3.69 -0.76 -19.70
C GLN A 250 3.70 0.08 -18.41
N ALA A 251 2.60 0.77 -18.12
CA ALA A 251 2.44 1.47 -16.84
C ALA A 251 2.58 0.46 -15.69
N ILE A 252 3.21 0.86 -14.59
CA ILE A 252 3.30 0.01 -13.39
C ILE A 252 1.96 0.12 -12.66
N ASP A 253 1.26 -1.01 -12.52
CA ASP A 253 0.07 -1.15 -11.68
C ASP A 253 0.31 -2.20 -10.58
N THR A 254 0.54 -1.71 -9.36
CA THR A 254 0.82 -2.57 -8.20
C THR A 254 -0.44 -3.21 -7.61
N THR A 255 -1.65 -2.89 -8.10
CA THR A 255 -2.93 -3.31 -7.52
C THR A 255 -3.04 -4.84 -7.38
N ASN A 256 -2.48 -5.59 -8.34
CA ASN A 256 -2.54 -7.05 -8.37
C ASN A 256 -1.23 -7.74 -7.92
N TYR A 257 -0.29 -6.98 -7.37
CA TYR A 257 0.99 -7.54 -6.95
C TYR A 257 0.82 -8.42 -5.72
N ILE A 258 1.39 -9.62 -5.77
CA ILE A 258 1.30 -10.59 -4.68
C ILE A 258 2.51 -10.50 -3.76
N ALA A 259 2.30 -10.68 -2.46
CA ALA A 259 3.35 -10.66 -1.44
C ALA A 259 3.47 -12.02 -0.72
N SER A 260 3.22 -13.12 -1.44
CA SER A 260 3.23 -14.47 -0.87
C SER A 260 4.63 -15.02 -0.62
N SER A 261 5.62 -14.65 -1.44
CA SER A 261 6.99 -15.18 -1.37
C SER A 261 8.04 -14.13 -1.05
N TYR A 262 7.81 -12.88 -1.48
CA TYR A 262 8.62 -11.73 -1.12
C TYR A 262 7.79 -10.73 -0.31
N PRO A 263 8.34 -10.13 0.77
CA PRO A 263 7.59 -9.19 1.60
C PRO A 263 7.18 -7.96 0.80
N TRP A 264 5.93 -7.52 0.98
CA TRP A 264 5.38 -6.36 0.26
C TRP A 264 6.28 -5.13 0.37
N GLY A 265 6.35 -4.36 -0.71
CA GLY A 265 7.07 -3.12 -0.78
C GLY A 265 8.59 -3.27 -0.80
N GLN A 266 9.14 -4.47 -0.66
CA GLN A 266 10.57 -4.72 -0.82
C GLN A 266 11.00 -4.71 -2.29
N CYS A 267 12.29 -4.50 -2.52
CA CYS A 267 12.89 -4.52 -3.85
C CYS A 267 12.60 -5.84 -4.60
N THR A 268 12.75 -6.98 -3.93
CA THR A 268 12.49 -8.32 -4.47
C THR A 268 11.01 -8.55 -4.78
N TRP A 269 10.10 -8.06 -3.93
CA TRP A 269 8.66 -8.10 -4.18
C TRP A 269 8.29 -7.33 -5.44
N PHE A 270 8.83 -6.13 -5.60
CA PHE A 270 8.53 -5.31 -6.75
C PHE A 270 9.03 -5.96 -8.03
N VAL A 271 10.31 -6.36 -8.10
CA VAL A 271 10.90 -6.95 -9.31
C VAL A 271 10.23 -8.27 -9.71
N TYR A 272 9.89 -9.12 -8.73
CA TYR A 272 9.17 -10.37 -8.97
C TYR A 272 7.81 -10.14 -9.64
N ASN A 273 7.04 -9.16 -9.16
CA ASN A 273 5.73 -8.85 -9.71
C ASN A 273 5.80 -8.04 -11.01
N ARG A 274 6.73 -7.09 -11.10
CA ARG A 274 6.95 -6.27 -12.31
C ARG A 274 7.38 -7.13 -13.49
N GLY A 275 8.24 -8.13 -13.26
CA GLY A 275 8.55 -9.13 -14.28
C GLY A 275 7.27 -9.77 -14.83
N LYS A 276 6.41 -10.30 -13.96
CA LYS A 276 5.15 -10.95 -14.40
C LYS A 276 4.24 -10.01 -15.16
N GLU A 277 4.15 -8.75 -14.73
CA GLU A 277 3.33 -7.73 -15.36
C GLU A 277 3.70 -7.52 -16.84
N VAL A 278 4.99 -7.70 -17.20
CA VAL A 278 5.48 -7.60 -18.58
C VAL A 278 5.81 -8.96 -19.22
N GLY A 279 5.34 -10.05 -18.62
CA GLY A 279 5.46 -11.40 -19.17
C GLY A 279 6.79 -12.13 -18.91
N VAL A 280 7.61 -11.64 -17.98
CA VAL A 280 8.89 -12.25 -17.56
C VAL A 280 8.75 -12.94 -16.21
N ASN A 281 9.20 -14.19 -16.07
CA ASN A 281 9.07 -14.92 -14.81
C ASN A 281 10.39 -14.95 -14.03
N PHE A 282 10.31 -14.61 -12.75
CA PHE A 282 11.36 -14.85 -11.76
C PHE A 282 10.90 -15.88 -10.74
N ASP A 283 11.85 -16.55 -10.09
CA ASP A 283 11.57 -17.60 -9.12
C ASP A 283 11.07 -16.95 -7.82
N PRO A 284 10.05 -17.53 -7.17
CA PRO A 284 9.52 -16.95 -5.94
C PRO A 284 10.52 -16.96 -4.76
N TYR A 285 11.65 -17.69 -4.85
CA TYR A 285 12.58 -17.90 -3.74
C TYR A 285 14.06 -17.70 -4.15
N MET A 286 14.39 -16.52 -4.66
CA MET A 286 15.75 -16.13 -5.06
C MET A 286 16.56 -15.45 -3.95
N GLY A 287 15.94 -15.24 -2.78
CA GLY A 287 16.58 -14.61 -1.62
C GLY A 287 16.56 -13.09 -1.69
N ASN A 288 17.58 -12.47 -1.07
CA ASN A 288 17.78 -11.02 -1.01
C ASN A 288 18.26 -10.44 -2.35
N GLY A 289 18.27 -9.11 -2.48
CA GLY A 289 18.57 -8.44 -3.74
C GLY A 289 19.92 -8.82 -4.36
N ASN A 290 20.98 -8.94 -3.55
CA ASN A 290 22.30 -9.40 -4.01
C ASN A 290 22.37 -10.90 -4.35
N GLN A 291 21.44 -11.72 -3.87
CA GLN A 291 21.48 -13.18 -4.08
C GLN A 291 20.87 -13.59 -5.43
N TRP A 292 20.11 -12.71 -6.08
CA TRP A 292 19.47 -13.02 -7.36
C TRP A 292 20.50 -13.34 -8.45
N MET A 293 21.67 -12.67 -8.45
CA MET A 293 22.76 -12.96 -9.39
C MET A 293 23.40 -14.35 -9.20
N GLU A 294 23.18 -14.99 -8.07
CA GLU A 294 23.75 -16.29 -7.72
C GLU A 294 22.73 -17.43 -7.83
N LYS A 295 21.47 -17.13 -8.16
CA LYS A 295 20.39 -18.12 -8.19
C LYS A 295 20.68 -19.21 -9.24
N PRO A 296 20.79 -20.49 -8.84
CA PRO A 296 20.98 -21.58 -9.80
C PRO A 296 19.85 -21.67 -10.82
N GLY A 297 20.21 -21.91 -12.08
CA GLY A 297 19.27 -22.08 -13.18
C GLY A 297 18.72 -20.79 -13.79
N TYR A 298 19.29 -19.63 -13.44
CA TYR A 298 19.12 -18.36 -14.16
C TYR A 298 20.37 -18.02 -14.95
N THR A 299 20.19 -17.43 -16.13
CA THR A 299 21.30 -16.87 -16.90
C THR A 299 21.58 -15.47 -16.40
N THR A 300 22.86 -15.16 -16.19
CA THR A 300 23.32 -13.81 -15.86
C THR A 300 24.20 -13.24 -16.96
N THR A 301 24.22 -11.92 -17.06
CA THR A 301 25.04 -11.16 -18.01
C THR A 301 25.45 -9.82 -17.42
N ASN A 302 26.50 -9.20 -17.96
CA ASN A 302 26.85 -7.80 -17.70
C ASN A 302 26.41 -6.86 -18.83
N THR A 303 25.78 -7.40 -19.87
CA THR A 303 25.16 -6.61 -20.93
C THR A 303 23.78 -6.13 -20.48
N PRO A 304 23.53 -4.81 -20.41
CA PRO A 304 22.23 -4.30 -20.02
C PRO A 304 21.14 -4.84 -20.94
N THR A 305 20.10 -5.42 -20.34
CA THR A 305 19.03 -6.12 -21.07
C THR A 305 17.68 -5.64 -20.55
N GLU A 306 16.83 -5.11 -21.43
CA GLU A 306 15.45 -4.74 -21.07
C GLU A 306 14.72 -5.95 -20.46
N HIS A 307 13.90 -5.67 -19.44
CA HIS A 307 13.09 -6.64 -18.71
C HIS A 307 13.86 -7.72 -17.94
N SER A 308 15.15 -7.49 -17.69
CA SER A 308 15.94 -8.27 -16.75
C SER A 308 15.84 -7.71 -15.32
N ALA A 309 16.20 -8.53 -14.33
CA ALA A 309 16.43 -8.06 -12.97
C ALA A 309 17.89 -7.63 -12.83
N LEU A 310 18.14 -6.36 -12.46
CA LEU A 310 19.47 -5.87 -12.13
C LEU A 310 19.72 -6.16 -10.64
N SER A 311 20.61 -7.11 -10.35
CA SER A 311 20.99 -7.48 -9.00
C SER A 311 22.26 -6.73 -8.60
N PHE A 312 22.14 -5.89 -7.57
CA PHE A 312 23.24 -5.11 -7.02
C PHE A 312 23.93 -5.87 -5.90
N SER A 313 25.25 -5.95 -5.97
CA SER A 313 26.06 -6.41 -4.84
C SER A 313 25.89 -5.51 -3.62
N SER A 314 26.23 -6.01 -2.44
CA SER A 314 26.25 -5.22 -1.21
C SER A 314 27.03 -3.91 -1.40
N SER A 315 26.44 -2.79 -0.97
CA SER A 315 26.99 -1.42 -1.11
C SER A 315 27.16 -0.90 -2.56
N GLN A 316 26.82 -1.67 -3.59
CA GLN A 316 26.96 -1.23 -4.99
C GLN A 316 25.87 -0.21 -5.33
N ALA A 317 26.26 0.95 -5.88
CA ALA A 317 25.34 1.99 -6.32
C ALA A 317 24.29 2.40 -5.25
N GLY A 318 24.70 2.47 -3.98
CA GLY A 318 23.83 2.83 -2.87
C GLY A 318 22.93 1.69 -2.35
N ALA A 319 23.18 0.45 -2.77
CA ALA A 319 22.50 -0.73 -2.24
C ALA A 319 22.83 -0.97 -0.76
N ASP A 320 21.96 -1.71 -0.07
CA ASP A 320 22.15 -2.07 1.33
C ASP A 320 23.46 -2.85 1.53
N PRO A 321 24.23 -2.58 2.60
CA PRO A 321 25.54 -3.21 2.84
C PRO A 321 25.46 -4.71 3.17
N VAL A 322 24.29 -5.23 3.54
CA VAL A 322 24.09 -6.64 3.87
C VAL A 322 23.27 -7.34 2.78
N TYR A 323 22.14 -6.76 2.41
CA TYR A 323 21.15 -7.41 1.54
C TYR A 323 21.31 -7.07 0.05
N GLY A 324 22.19 -6.12 -0.27
CA GLY A 324 22.28 -5.55 -1.62
C GLY A 324 20.95 -4.93 -2.06
N HIS A 325 20.66 -5.00 -3.35
CA HIS A 325 19.41 -4.49 -3.91
C HIS A 325 19.06 -5.22 -5.20
N VAL A 326 17.80 -5.19 -5.62
CA VAL A 326 17.42 -5.64 -6.95
C VAL A 326 16.42 -4.66 -7.57
N ALA A 327 16.64 -4.32 -8.82
CA ALA A 327 15.78 -3.43 -9.59
C ALA A 327 15.36 -4.11 -10.91
N PHE A 328 14.33 -3.57 -11.56
CA PHE A 328 13.87 -4.05 -12.86
C PHE A 328 14.36 -3.10 -13.96
N VAL A 329 14.95 -3.65 -15.03
CA VAL A 329 15.42 -2.83 -16.17
C VAL A 329 14.24 -2.52 -17.08
N GLU A 330 13.82 -1.27 -17.09
CA GLU A 330 12.66 -0.82 -17.86
C GLU A 330 13.01 -0.49 -19.32
N GLN A 331 14.17 0.13 -19.53
CA GLN A 331 14.62 0.54 -20.85
C GLN A 331 16.15 0.50 -20.94
N VAL A 332 16.66 0.07 -22.10
CA VAL A 332 18.07 0.19 -22.49
C VAL A 332 18.12 1.03 -23.76
N LYS A 333 18.79 2.17 -23.71
CA LYS A 333 18.95 3.07 -24.86
C LYS A 333 20.03 2.56 -25.81
N SER A 334 20.02 3.08 -27.04
CA SER A 334 21.02 2.74 -28.07
C SER A 334 22.46 3.11 -27.68
N ASP A 335 22.63 4.09 -26.80
CA ASP A 335 23.93 4.47 -26.25
C ASP A 335 24.40 3.55 -25.10
N GLY A 336 23.55 2.63 -24.64
CA GLY A 336 23.80 1.69 -23.55
C GLY A 336 23.39 2.20 -22.16
N SER A 337 22.90 3.43 -22.04
CA SER A 337 22.33 3.93 -20.78
C SER A 337 21.00 3.25 -20.46
N ILE A 338 20.69 3.12 -19.17
CA ILE A 338 19.52 2.37 -18.70
C ILE A 338 18.60 3.20 -17.81
N LEU A 339 17.32 2.86 -17.88
CA LEU A 339 16.32 3.18 -16.87
C LEU A 339 16.03 1.92 -16.05
N ILE A 340 16.05 2.05 -14.73
CA ILE A 340 15.53 1.05 -13.81
C ILE A 340 14.32 1.57 -13.04
N SER A 341 13.42 0.66 -12.68
CA SER A 341 12.39 0.85 -11.67
C SER A 341 12.67 -0.06 -10.46
N GLU A 342 12.39 0.43 -9.26
CA GLU A 342 12.68 -0.29 -8.02
C GLU A 342 11.73 0.11 -6.89
N SER A 343 11.66 -0.71 -5.83
CA SER A 343 10.93 -0.39 -4.61
C SER A 343 11.83 -0.54 -3.39
N ASN A 344 11.50 0.17 -2.31
CA ASN A 344 12.30 0.25 -1.08
C ASN A 344 13.70 0.83 -1.24
N TYR A 345 13.98 1.55 -2.34
CA TYR A 345 15.19 2.38 -2.43
C TYR A 345 14.97 3.74 -1.75
N LYS A 346 13.82 4.38 -2.02
CA LYS A 346 13.41 5.64 -1.37
C LYS A 346 12.51 5.46 -0.14
N GLY A 347 12.10 4.23 0.16
CA GLY A 347 11.21 3.90 1.27
C GLY A 347 10.29 2.74 0.94
N LEU A 348 9.78 2.06 1.97
CA LEU A 348 9.01 0.82 1.83
C LEU A 348 7.76 1.03 0.97
N GLY A 349 7.60 0.26 -0.10
CA GLY A 349 6.45 0.36 -1.01
C GLY A 349 6.48 1.54 -1.98
N ILE A 350 7.45 2.46 -1.84
CA ILE A 350 7.63 3.57 -2.76
C ILE A 350 8.32 3.06 -4.02
N ILE A 351 7.65 3.21 -5.17
CA ILE A 351 8.26 2.94 -6.47
C ILE A 351 9.07 4.16 -6.89
N SER A 352 10.33 3.94 -7.23
CA SER A 352 11.23 4.98 -7.72
C SER A 352 11.98 4.53 -8.96
N TYR A 353 12.50 5.51 -9.69
CA TYR A 353 13.31 5.28 -10.88
C TYR A 353 14.70 5.84 -10.71
N ARG A 354 15.68 5.19 -11.33
CA ARG A 354 17.05 5.69 -11.47
C ARG A 354 17.56 5.40 -12.88
N THR A 355 18.52 6.19 -13.31
CA THR A 355 19.23 5.98 -14.56
C THR A 355 20.71 5.79 -14.32
N PHE A 356 21.34 4.95 -15.13
CA PHE A 356 22.78 4.78 -15.13
C PHE A 356 23.30 4.99 -16.54
N ASP A 357 24.45 5.67 -16.66
CA ASP A 357 25.17 5.78 -17.92
C ASP A 357 25.68 4.41 -18.38
N ALA A 358 26.08 4.33 -19.65
CA ALA A 358 26.50 3.08 -20.27
C ALA A 358 27.72 2.42 -19.62
N GLU A 359 28.66 3.21 -19.09
CA GLU A 359 29.87 2.67 -18.46
C GLU A 359 29.57 2.10 -17.09
N THR A 360 28.77 2.82 -16.30
CA THR A 360 28.26 2.35 -15.02
C THR A 360 27.38 1.10 -15.21
N ALA A 361 26.49 1.10 -16.20
CA ALA A 361 25.58 -0.01 -16.46
C ALA A 361 26.30 -1.33 -16.76
N LYS A 362 27.47 -1.30 -17.42
CA LYS A 362 28.28 -2.51 -17.71
C LYS A 362 28.90 -3.14 -16.47
N GLN A 363 28.94 -2.44 -15.34
CA GLN A 363 29.51 -2.94 -14.08
C GLN A 363 28.51 -3.79 -13.28
N PHE A 364 27.25 -3.83 -13.70
CA PHE A 364 26.18 -4.51 -12.98
C PHE A 364 25.92 -5.92 -13.49
N THR A 365 25.28 -6.74 -12.65
CA THR A 365 24.85 -8.08 -13.03
C THR A 365 23.35 -8.10 -13.30
N TYR A 366 22.99 -8.50 -14.51
CA TYR A 366 21.62 -8.64 -14.98
C TYR A 366 21.24 -10.11 -14.97
N VAL A 367 20.09 -10.42 -14.38
CA VAL A 367 19.52 -11.77 -14.25
C VAL A 367 18.36 -11.87 -15.24
N ILE A 368 18.49 -12.77 -16.21
CA ILE A 368 17.51 -12.93 -17.29
C ILE A 368 16.37 -13.82 -16.80
N GLY A 369 15.15 -13.26 -16.75
CA GLY A 369 13.95 -14.02 -16.39
C GLY A 369 13.51 -15.00 -17.48
N LYS A 370 12.57 -15.89 -17.12
CA LYS A 370 12.13 -17.03 -17.94
C LYS A 370 10.79 -16.85 -18.62
#